data_AF-A0A496TGK7-F1
#
_entry.id   AF-A0A496TGK7-F1
#
_cell.length_a   1.000
_cell.length_b   1.000
_cell.length_c   1.000
_cell.angle_alpha   90.00
_cell.angle_beta   90.00
_cell.angle_gamma   90.00
#
_symmetry.space_group_name_H-M   'P 1'
#
loop_
_entity.id
_entity.type
_entity.pdbx_description
1 polymer ?
#
loop_
_entity_poly.entity_id
_entity_poly.type
_entity_poly.pdbx_seq_one_letter_code
_entity_poly.pdbx_strand_id
1 'polypeptide(L)'
;MLTPIDIHYLFGLLTLVSQPNSVDVELGGMVYDDAAKKKRDVDVVLTYNDVLKGKSVITGIEVKKHGRPLDVEHVEQLIIKLKDMKEIETKKIVSASGYTDGAINKAREHGIELLILSDWNKNFDDFEHIKLKGDVIFINKILSWVSPPKITYNPSTNSEDISKILRRNPKVYLSHGDSGINNLAELNSFILSNALNTLIRDKKFSIPNDFIDVRVKLTLKNPPYIKTTDEILFLNEALVEGVVRWNEKQLKTGYKTIYKYGENKPYVGCAITEMPDGNLLGLTFSQFDRNINLVIVKVSERKKNKIFKRKLQRYC
;
A
#
# COMPACT_ATOMS: atom_id res chain seq x y z
N MET A 1 -1.24 11.24 3.50
CA MET A 1 -0.17 12.06 2.88
C MET A 1 1.06 11.17 2.78
N LEU A 2 1.78 11.13 1.65
CA LEU A 2 2.90 10.20 1.45
C LEU A 2 4.01 10.45 2.48
N THR A 3 4.39 9.43 3.24
CA THR A 3 5.54 9.43 4.16
C THR A 3 6.87 9.48 3.38
N PRO A 4 8.02 9.74 4.02
CA PRO A 4 9.32 9.61 3.35
C PRO A 4 9.50 8.23 2.71
N ILE A 5 9.15 7.15 3.41
CA ILE A 5 9.23 5.77 2.91
C ILE A 5 8.34 5.57 1.68
N ASP A 6 7.14 6.14 1.67
CA ASP A 6 6.26 6.10 0.51
C ASP A 6 6.89 6.75 -0.73
N ILE A 7 7.73 7.77 -0.57
CA ILE A 7 8.45 8.40 -1.68
C ILE A 7 9.50 7.46 -2.28
N HIS A 8 10.26 6.73 -1.46
CA HIS A 8 11.22 5.74 -1.96
C HIS A 8 10.51 4.61 -2.72
N TYR A 9 9.42 4.07 -2.17
CA TYR A 9 8.63 3.03 -2.83
C TYR A 9 8.00 3.54 -4.12
N LEU A 10 7.35 4.71 -4.08
CA LEU A 10 6.73 5.30 -5.25
C LEU A 10 7.77 5.53 -6.34
N PHE A 11 8.90 6.16 -6.00
CA PHE A 11 9.96 6.40 -6.98
C PHE A 11 10.50 5.10 -7.58
N GLY A 12 10.78 4.07 -6.76
CA GLY A 12 11.27 2.80 -7.28
C GLY A 12 10.25 2.06 -8.15
N LEU A 13 8.95 2.13 -7.82
CA LEU A 13 7.89 1.56 -8.65
C LEU A 13 7.72 2.31 -9.96
N LEU A 14 7.73 3.65 -9.93
CA LEU A 14 7.70 4.47 -11.13
C LEU A 14 8.93 4.23 -12.00
N THR A 15 10.09 4.02 -11.38
CA THR A 15 11.30 3.60 -12.08
C THR A 15 11.07 2.24 -12.72
N LEU A 16 10.64 1.22 -11.97
CA LEU A 16 10.38 -0.13 -12.50
C LEU A 16 9.44 -0.12 -13.70
N VAL A 17 8.33 0.63 -13.66
CA VAL A 17 7.38 0.69 -14.79
C VAL A 17 7.92 1.47 -15.98
N SER A 18 8.88 2.37 -15.77
CA SER A 18 9.55 3.11 -16.85
C SER A 18 10.68 2.34 -17.55
N GLN A 19 11.14 1.22 -16.97
CA GLN A 19 12.27 0.45 -17.49
C GLN A 19 11.83 -0.74 -18.36
N PRO A 20 12.69 -1.26 -19.25
CA PRO A 20 12.46 -2.55 -19.90
C PRO A 20 12.39 -3.72 -18.89
N ASN A 21 11.79 -4.85 -19.29
CA ASN A 21 11.69 -6.06 -18.45
C ASN A 21 13.05 -6.67 -18.04
N SER A 22 14.13 -6.31 -18.72
CA SER A 22 15.50 -6.79 -18.45
C SER A 22 16.21 -6.03 -17.32
N VAL A 23 15.51 -5.12 -16.62
CA VAL A 23 16.08 -4.30 -15.56
C VAL A 23 15.57 -4.76 -14.20
N ASP A 24 16.51 -5.15 -13.33
CA ASP A 24 16.22 -5.41 -11.93
C ASP A 24 16.20 -4.08 -11.16
N VAL A 25 15.14 -3.87 -10.36
CA VAL A 25 15.03 -2.70 -9.47
C VAL A 25 15.03 -3.17 -8.02
N GLU A 26 16.02 -2.73 -7.25
CA GLU A 26 16.16 -3.04 -5.83
C GLU A 26 16.07 -1.75 -4.99
N LEU A 27 15.15 -1.72 -4.04
CA LEU A 27 15.07 -0.65 -3.05
C LEU A 27 15.96 -0.96 -1.83
N GLY A 28 16.73 0.01 -1.38
CA GLY A 28 17.67 -0.15 -0.26
C GLY A 28 18.77 -1.16 -0.58
N GLY A 29 19.27 -1.13 -1.81
CA GLY A 29 20.28 -2.08 -2.30
C GLY A 29 21.65 -1.83 -1.70
N MET A 30 22.43 -2.89 -1.51
CA MET A 30 23.71 -2.81 -0.80
C MET A 30 24.89 -2.87 -1.77
N VAL A 31 25.58 -1.74 -1.93
CA VAL A 31 26.75 -1.60 -2.81
C VAL A 31 28.01 -1.43 -1.97
N TYR A 32 29.15 -1.99 -2.43
CA TYR A 32 30.42 -1.85 -1.73
C TYR A 32 30.94 -0.41 -1.81
N ASP A 33 31.24 0.19 -0.66
CA ASP A 33 31.88 1.49 -0.53
C ASP A 33 33.39 1.27 -0.32
N ASP A 34 34.19 1.68 -1.30
CA ASP A 34 35.64 1.52 -1.34
C ASP A 34 36.35 2.34 -0.26
N ALA A 35 35.81 3.51 0.11
CA ALA A 35 36.40 4.39 1.11
C ALA A 35 36.14 3.86 2.52
N ALA A 36 34.90 3.41 2.78
CA ALA A 36 34.48 2.87 4.07
C ALA A 36 34.79 1.38 4.26
N LYS A 37 35.26 0.69 3.22
CA LYS A 37 35.58 -0.76 3.19
C LYS A 37 34.42 -1.66 3.62
N LYS A 38 33.18 -1.27 3.35
CA LYS A 38 31.97 -2.03 3.72
C LYS A 38 30.84 -1.80 2.73
N LYS A 39 29.85 -2.70 2.73
CA LYS A 39 28.62 -2.47 1.97
C LYS A 39 27.75 -1.41 2.66
N ARG A 40 27.23 -0.45 1.90
CA ARG A 40 26.28 0.57 2.34
C ARG A 40 25.03 0.55 1.47
N ASP A 41 23.94 1.05 2.03
CA ASP A 41 22.66 1.14 1.36
C ASP A 41 22.60 2.30 0.37
N VAL A 42 22.01 2.04 -0.78
CA VAL A 42 21.60 3.00 -1.80
C VAL A 42 20.08 2.90 -1.92
N ASP A 43 19.40 4.05 -1.96
CA ASP A 43 17.93 4.10 -1.85
C ASP A 43 17.25 3.29 -2.96
N VAL A 44 17.72 3.40 -4.21
CA VAL A 44 17.33 2.54 -5.34
C VAL A 44 18.55 2.15 -6.16
N VAL A 45 18.66 0.86 -6.49
CA VAL A 45 19.66 0.30 -7.39
C VAL A 45 18.97 -0.28 -8.61
N LEU A 46 19.42 0.10 -9.80
CA LEU A 46 19.01 -0.52 -11.06
C LEU A 46 20.16 -1.35 -11.60
N THR A 47 19.86 -2.58 -12.01
CA THR A 47 20.83 -3.47 -12.66
C THR A 47 20.30 -3.83 -14.04
N TYR A 48 21.00 -3.36 -15.08
CA TYR A 48 20.68 -3.69 -16.46
C TYR A 48 21.46 -4.94 -16.86
N ASN A 49 20.75 -6.04 -17.11
CA ASN A 49 21.38 -7.29 -17.52
C ASN A 49 21.59 -7.29 -19.04
N ASP A 50 22.81 -6.97 -19.50
CA ASP A 50 23.20 -7.14 -20.90
C ASP A 50 23.67 -8.59 -21.13
N VAL A 51 22.74 -9.44 -21.55
CA VAL A 51 22.96 -10.86 -21.83
C VAL A 51 24.03 -11.07 -22.92
N LEU A 52 24.21 -10.09 -23.83
CA LEU A 52 25.16 -10.20 -24.93
C LEU A 52 26.58 -9.81 -24.54
N LYS A 53 26.75 -8.91 -23.57
CA LYS A 53 28.07 -8.41 -23.14
C LYS A 53 28.58 -9.00 -21.83
N GLY A 54 27.76 -9.76 -21.11
CA GLY A 54 28.11 -10.31 -19.80
C GLY A 54 28.41 -9.25 -18.74
N LYS A 55 28.06 -7.98 -19.00
CA LYS A 55 28.26 -6.84 -18.11
C LYS A 55 26.92 -6.33 -17.63
N SER A 56 26.77 -6.24 -16.32
CA SER A 56 25.65 -5.56 -15.67
C SER A 56 26.00 -4.10 -15.45
N VAL A 57 25.25 -3.16 -16.04
CA VAL A 57 25.39 -1.73 -15.71
C VAL A 57 24.60 -1.45 -14.44
N ILE A 58 25.23 -0.85 -13.43
CA ILE A 58 24.58 -0.50 -12.17
C ILE A 58 24.32 1.00 -12.11
N THR A 59 23.06 1.38 -11.90
CA THR A 59 22.66 2.74 -11.58
C THR A 59 22.32 2.85 -10.10
N GLY A 60 22.98 3.77 -9.39
CA GLY A 60 22.68 4.09 -8.00
C GLY A 60 21.90 5.40 -7.91
N ILE A 61 20.81 5.38 -7.14
CA ILE A 61 19.90 6.50 -7.01
C ILE A 61 19.66 6.80 -5.53
N GLU A 62 19.90 8.04 -5.14
CA GLU A 62 19.55 8.56 -3.82
C GLU A 62 18.26 9.38 -3.91
N VAL A 63 17.30 9.10 -3.03
CA VAL A 63 15.99 9.74 -3.02
C VAL A 63 15.84 10.53 -1.73
N LYS A 64 15.45 11.80 -1.84
CA LYS A 64 15.26 12.68 -0.68
C LYS A 64 13.93 13.42 -0.73
N LYS A 65 13.33 13.57 0.45
CA LYS A 65 12.12 14.36 0.69
C LYS A 65 12.38 15.33 1.84
N HIS A 66 12.72 16.57 1.52
CA HIS A 66 12.98 17.62 2.51
C HIS A 66 11.84 18.65 2.50
N GLY A 67 11.75 19.48 3.55
CA GLY A 67 10.80 20.61 3.55
C GLY A 67 11.21 21.76 2.63
N ARG A 68 12.51 21.83 2.29
CA ARG A 68 13.12 22.84 1.42
C ARG A 68 13.90 22.16 0.28
N PRO A 69 14.20 22.87 -0.82
CA PRO A 69 15.09 22.37 -1.87
C PRO A 69 16.43 21.89 -1.30
N LEU A 70 17.02 20.87 -1.92
CA LEU A 70 18.35 20.39 -1.54
C LEU A 70 19.40 21.46 -1.87
N ASP A 71 20.20 21.79 -0.86
CA ASP A 71 21.33 22.71 -0.99
C ASP A 71 22.64 21.98 -1.37
N VAL A 72 23.71 22.76 -1.54
CA VAL A 72 25.02 22.27 -1.97
C VAL A 72 25.55 21.20 -1.02
N GLU A 73 25.45 21.40 0.28
CA GLU A 73 25.97 20.48 1.29
C GLU A 73 25.31 19.11 1.18
N HIS A 74 23.97 19.07 1.08
CA HIS A 74 23.24 17.82 0.94
C HIS A 74 23.63 17.08 -0.35
N VAL A 75 23.75 17.80 -1.47
CA VAL A 75 24.11 17.18 -2.75
C VAL A 75 25.56 16.70 -2.75
N GLU A 76 26.50 17.44 -2.15
CA GLU A 76 27.90 17.03 -2.00
C GLU A 76 28.04 15.73 -1.21
N GLN A 77 27.32 15.58 -0.10
CA GLN A 77 27.33 14.35 0.69
C GLN A 77 26.86 13.13 -0.12
N LEU A 78 25.81 13.30 -0.94
CA LEU A 78 25.30 12.23 -1.80
C LEU A 78 26.24 11.93 -2.97
N ILE A 79 26.87 12.94 -3.54
CA ILE A 79 27.91 12.78 -4.57
C ILE A 79 29.06 11.93 -4.03
N ILE A 80 29.60 12.29 -2.86
CA ILE A 80 30.72 11.56 -2.25
C ILE A 80 30.32 10.12 -2.00
N LYS A 81 29.16 9.90 -1.36
CA LYS A 81 28.61 8.56 -1.10
C LYS A 81 28.56 7.70 -2.37
N LEU A 82 28.01 8.24 -3.47
CA LEU A 82 27.86 7.49 -4.72
C LEU A 82 29.19 7.34 -5.48
N LYS A 83 30.15 8.26 -5.33
CA LYS A 83 31.49 8.16 -5.93
C LYS A 83 32.36 7.12 -5.25
N ASP A 84 32.22 6.95 -3.93
CA ASP A 84 32.95 5.93 -3.18
C ASP A 84 32.51 4.49 -3.53
N MET A 85 31.39 4.35 -4.25
CA MET A 85 30.86 3.07 -4.71
C MET A 85 31.18 2.85 -6.20
N LYS A 86 32.39 2.34 -6.50
CA LYS A 86 32.90 2.26 -7.89
C LYS A 86 32.10 1.35 -8.83
N GLU A 87 31.36 0.39 -8.28
CA GLU A 87 30.44 -0.46 -9.05
C GLU A 87 29.29 0.33 -9.69
N ILE A 88 28.96 1.51 -9.16
CA ILE A 88 27.91 2.37 -9.71
C ILE A 88 28.46 3.17 -10.90
N GLU A 89 28.07 2.77 -12.10
CA GLU A 89 28.43 3.47 -13.33
C GLU A 89 27.64 4.77 -13.48
N THR A 90 26.31 4.68 -13.32
CA THR A 90 25.41 5.83 -13.46
C THR A 90 24.88 6.27 -12.10
N LYS A 91 24.93 7.58 -11.81
CA LYS A 91 24.59 8.13 -10.50
C LYS A 91 23.48 9.15 -10.63
N LYS A 92 22.41 8.99 -9.85
CA LYS A 92 21.27 9.90 -9.86
C LYS A 92 20.90 10.36 -8.46
N ILE A 93 20.39 11.58 -8.36
CA ILE A 93 19.77 12.10 -7.14
C ILE A 93 18.35 12.50 -7.50
N VAL A 94 17.40 12.13 -6.65
CA VAL A 94 15.98 12.47 -6.77
C VAL A 94 15.58 13.35 -5.60
N SER A 95 14.94 14.47 -5.90
CA SER A 95 14.37 15.36 -4.88
C SER A 95 12.88 15.52 -5.06
N ALA A 96 12.12 15.34 -3.97
CA ALA A 96 10.71 15.70 -3.92
C ALA A 96 10.48 17.20 -3.57
N SER A 97 11.54 17.94 -3.25
CA SER A 97 11.49 19.37 -2.89
C SER A 97 12.29 20.28 -3.83
N GLY A 98 12.87 19.74 -4.89
CA GLY A 98 13.73 20.47 -5.83
C GLY A 98 15.17 20.66 -5.33
N TYR A 99 15.89 21.56 -5.98
CA TYR A 99 17.32 21.84 -5.78
C TYR A 99 17.58 23.35 -5.82
N THR A 100 18.64 23.82 -5.13
CA THR A 100 19.16 25.17 -5.31
C THR A 100 20.10 25.25 -6.51
N ASP A 101 20.31 26.46 -7.07
CA ASP A 101 21.19 26.66 -8.23
C ASP A 101 22.62 26.15 -7.99
N GLY A 102 23.16 26.41 -6.79
CA GLY A 102 24.46 25.89 -6.39
C GLY A 102 24.51 24.36 -6.41
N ALA A 103 23.47 23.70 -5.90
CA ALA A 103 23.37 22.24 -5.90
C ALA A 103 23.29 21.67 -7.32
N ILE A 104 22.53 22.31 -8.21
CA ILE A 104 22.42 21.93 -9.63
C ILE A 104 23.77 22.02 -10.32
N ASN A 105 24.47 23.14 -10.13
CA ASN A 105 25.81 23.34 -10.71
C ASN A 105 26.80 22.30 -10.20
N LYS A 106 26.76 22.01 -8.90
CA LYS A 106 27.62 21.00 -8.28
C LYS A 106 27.36 19.59 -8.82
N ALA A 107 26.09 19.20 -8.93
CA ALA A 107 25.70 17.89 -9.47
C ALA A 107 26.19 17.71 -10.92
N ARG A 108 26.01 18.75 -11.75
CA ARG A 108 26.42 18.77 -13.16
C ARG A 108 27.92 18.60 -13.32
N GLU A 109 28.72 19.34 -12.56
CA GLU A 109 30.19 19.24 -12.59
C GLU A 109 30.70 17.84 -12.22
N HIS A 110 29.93 17.11 -11.41
CA HIS A 110 30.27 15.75 -10.97
C HIS A 110 29.59 14.64 -11.77
N GLY A 111 28.90 14.98 -12.87
CA GLY A 111 28.22 14.01 -13.75
C GLY A 111 27.04 13.28 -13.09
N ILE A 112 26.36 13.93 -12.14
CA ILE A 112 25.17 13.37 -11.49
C ILE A 112 23.91 13.83 -12.21
N GLU A 113 23.04 12.88 -12.55
CA GLU A 113 21.72 13.19 -13.10
C GLU A 113 20.76 13.58 -11.97
N LEU A 114 20.08 14.72 -12.13
CA LEU A 114 19.08 15.19 -11.17
C LEU A 114 17.67 14.89 -11.68
N LEU A 115 16.84 14.34 -10.80
CA LEU A 115 15.44 14.01 -11.06
C LEU A 115 14.54 14.71 -10.02
N ILE A 116 13.35 15.13 -10.45
CA ILE A 116 12.35 15.73 -9.57
C ILE A 116 11.13 14.81 -9.49
N LEU A 117 10.73 14.42 -8.29
CA LEU A 117 9.43 13.81 -8.03
C LEU A 117 8.46 14.90 -7.55
N SER A 118 7.53 15.30 -8.41
CA SER A 118 6.62 16.42 -8.13
C SER A 118 5.15 16.02 -8.21
N ASP A 119 4.27 16.92 -7.79
CA ASP A 119 2.84 16.81 -8.08
C ASP A 119 2.62 16.97 -9.59
N TRP A 120 1.91 16.02 -10.17
CA TRP A 120 1.60 16.03 -11.59
C TRP A 120 0.34 16.84 -11.85
N ASN A 121 0.47 17.92 -12.63
CA ASN A 121 -0.69 18.61 -13.15
C ASN A 121 -1.19 17.89 -14.41
N LYS A 122 -2.07 16.92 -14.20
CA LYS A 122 -2.74 16.11 -15.23
C LYS A 122 -3.45 16.89 -16.36
N ASN A 123 -3.68 18.19 -16.19
CA ASN A 123 -4.35 19.01 -17.20
C ASN A 123 -3.41 19.41 -18.35
N PHE A 124 -2.09 19.22 -18.20
CA PHE A 124 -1.13 19.38 -19.28
C PHE A 124 -1.03 18.11 -20.13
N ASP A 125 -0.77 18.30 -21.43
CA ASP A 125 -0.59 17.22 -22.41
C ASP A 125 0.83 16.63 -22.30
N ASP A 126 1.12 16.14 -21.11
CA ASP A 126 2.46 15.75 -20.69
C ASP A 126 2.86 14.37 -21.24
N PHE A 127 1.89 13.53 -21.62
CA PHE A 127 2.09 12.18 -22.16
C PHE A 127 1.54 12.09 -23.57
N GLU A 128 2.39 11.80 -24.57
CA GLU A 128 1.99 11.87 -25.99
C GLU A 128 0.92 10.85 -26.38
N HIS A 129 0.84 9.76 -25.63
CA HIS A 129 -0.03 8.62 -25.91
C HIS A 129 -1.28 8.58 -25.00
N ILE A 130 -1.35 9.41 -23.95
CA ILE A 130 -2.43 9.37 -22.95
C ILE A 130 -2.79 10.78 -22.50
N LYS A 131 -4.10 11.05 -22.52
CA LYS A 131 -4.67 12.27 -21.96
C LYS A 131 -5.72 11.92 -20.92
N LEU A 132 -5.47 12.28 -19.66
CA LEU A 132 -6.45 12.11 -18.59
C LEU A 132 -7.45 13.26 -18.62
N LYS A 133 -8.67 12.98 -19.08
CA LYS A 133 -9.80 13.93 -18.96
C LYS A 133 -10.54 13.65 -17.65
N GLY A 134 -10.54 14.63 -16.75
CA GLY A 134 -11.21 14.52 -15.45
C GLY A 134 -10.34 13.86 -14.38
N ASP A 135 -10.96 13.51 -13.24
CA ASP A 135 -10.28 12.83 -12.14
C ASP A 135 -10.30 11.32 -12.29
N VAL A 136 -9.18 10.68 -11.96
CA VAL A 136 -9.14 9.25 -11.67
C VAL A 136 -9.77 9.03 -10.31
N ILE A 137 -10.95 8.41 -10.31
CA ILE A 137 -11.74 8.15 -9.11
C ILE A 137 -11.54 6.71 -8.66
N PHE A 138 -10.95 6.52 -7.48
CA PHE A 138 -10.95 5.23 -6.81
C PHE A 138 -12.13 5.19 -5.83
N ILE A 139 -12.96 4.16 -5.97
CA ILE A 139 -14.12 3.94 -5.08
C ILE A 139 -13.84 2.72 -4.23
N ASN A 140 -13.91 2.91 -2.91
CA ASN A 140 -13.88 1.81 -1.97
C ASN A 140 -15.31 1.41 -1.59
N LYS A 141 -15.66 0.15 -1.85
CA LYS A 141 -16.99 -0.41 -1.63
C LYS A 141 -16.96 -1.36 -0.42
N ILE A 142 -17.66 -1.01 0.65
CA ILE A 142 -17.71 -1.78 1.91
C ILE A 142 -19.14 -2.23 2.15
N LEU A 143 -19.33 -3.52 2.43
CA LEU A 143 -20.61 -4.05 2.89
C LEU A 143 -20.80 -3.70 4.37
N SER A 144 -21.97 -3.19 4.73
CA SER A 144 -22.26 -2.79 6.10
C SER A 144 -23.72 -3.04 6.48
N TRP A 145 -23.98 -3.11 7.78
CA TRP A 145 -25.34 -3.13 8.33
C TRP A 145 -25.96 -1.73 8.30
N VAL A 146 -27.20 -1.62 7.84
CA VAL A 146 -27.95 -0.35 7.79
C VAL A 146 -28.43 0.07 9.18
N SER A 147 -28.80 -0.92 10.00
CA SER A 147 -29.22 -0.77 11.39
C SER A 147 -28.57 -1.86 12.24
N PRO A 148 -28.56 -1.75 13.58
CA PRO A 148 -28.09 -2.84 14.44
C PRO A 148 -28.80 -4.16 14.09
N PRO A 149 -28.08 -5.18 13.60
CA PRO A 149 -28.68 -6.45 13.23
C PRO A 149 -29.03 -7.26 14.48
N LYS A 150 -29.98 -8.18 14.33
CA LYS A 150 -30.35 -9.14 15.37
C LYS A 150 -29.42 -10.34 15.32
N ILE A 151 -28.86 -10.70 16.47
CA ILE A 151 -28.09 -11.94 16.65
C ILE A 151 -28.92 -12.89 17.52
N THR A 152 -29.13 -14.10 17.02
CA THR A 152 -29.74 -15.20 17.78
C THR A 152 -28.70 -16.30 17.92
N TYR A 153 -28.26 -16.58 19.15
CA TYR A 153 -27.36 -17.70 19.42
C TYR A 153 -28.15 -18.98 19.60
N ASN A 154 -27.59 -20.09 19.11
CA ASN A 154 -28.20 -21.42 19.17
C ASN A 154 -29.68 -21.43 18.79
N PRO A 155 -30.10 -20.84 17.64
CA PRO A 155 -31.51 -20.73 17.28
C PRO A 155 -32.26 -22.07 17.29
N SER A 156 -31.56 -23.19 17.07
CA SER A 156 -32.16 -24.53 17.09
C SER A 156 -32.49 -25.03 18.51
N THR A 157 -31.88 -24.46 19.55
CA THR A 157 -32.03 -24.87 20.96
C THR A 157 -32.23 -23.67 21.89
N ASN A 158 -32.64 -22.51 21.35
CA ASN A 158 -32.70 -21.26 22.11
C ASN A 158 -33.90 -21.31 23.08
N SER A 159 -33.62 -21.24 24.38
CA SER A 159 -34.63 -21.10 25.43
C SER A 159 -34.74 -19.64 25.88
N GLU A 160 -35.87 -19.30 26.51
CA GLU A 160 -36.08 -17.96 27.08
C GLU A 160 -35.02 -17.59 28.13
N ASP A 161 -34.44 -18.59 28.80
CA ASP A 161 -33.40 -18.42 29.81
C ASP A 161 -32.04 -18.07 29.22
N ILE A 162 -31.67 -18.64 28.07
CA ILE A 162 -30.47 -18.23 27.32
C ILE A 162 -30.56 -16.74 26.95
N SER A 163 -31.74 -16.31 26.51
CA SER A 163 -31.97 -14.90 26.14
C SER A 163 -31.81 -13.94 27.32
N LYS A 164 -32.21 -14.34 28.53
CA LYS A 164 -32.01 -13.53 29.75
C LYS A 164 -30.54 -13.41 30.13
N ILE A 165 -29.77 -14.51 30.03
CA ILE A 165 -28.33 -14.51 30.32
C ILE A 165 -27.59 -13.57 29.37
N LEU A 166 -27.88 -13.64 28.07
CA LEU A 166 -27.21 -12.84 27.05
C LEU A 166 -27.47 -11.32 27.21
N ARG A 167 -28.67 -10.91 27.65
CA ARG A 167 -29.00 -9.49 27.87
C ARG A 167 -28.10 -8.78 28.88
N ARG A 168 -27.41 -9.51 29.77
CA ARG A 168 -26.53 -8.96 30.81
C ARG A 168 -25.09 -8.71 30.34
N ASN A 169 -24.81 -8.88 29.04
CA ASN A 169 -23.44 -8.80 28.48
C ASN A 169 -22.42 -9.63 29.28
N PRO A 170 -22.64 -10.95 29.42
CA PRO A 170 -21.82 -11.80 30.28
C PRO A 170 -20.38 -11.90 29.77
N LYS A 171 -19.49 -12.33 30.68
CA LYS A 171 -18.13 -12.73 30.32
C LYS A 171 -18.18 -13.93 29.39
N VAL A 172 -17.41 -13.85 28.31
CA VAL A 172 -17.29 -14.92 27.31
C VAL A 172 -15.92 -15.57 27.47
N TYR A 173 -15.91 -16.89 27.36
CA TYR A 173 -14.70 -17.71 27.42
C TYR A 173 -14.52 -18.45 26.10
N LEU A 174 -13.27 -18.73 25.75
CA LEU A 174 -12.90 -19.43 24.53
C LEU A 174 -12.22 -20.74 24.86
N SER A 175 -12.43 -21.73 24.00
CA SER A 175 -11.89 -23.07 24.20
C SER A 175 -10.37 -23.10 24.05
N HIS A 176 -9.77 -22.24 23.22
CA HIS A 176 -8.32 -22.19 22.95
C HIS A 176 -7.79 -20.76 22.86
N GLY A 177 -6.95 -20.37 23.83
CA GLY A 177 -6.14 -19.15 23.80
C GLY A 177 -6.91 -17.82 23.94
N ASP A 178 -6.17 -16.77 24.27
CA ASP A 178 -6.69 -15.41 24.39
C ASP A 178 -6.86 -14.80 22.99
N SER A 179 -8.09 -14.67 22.51
CA SER A 179 -8.39 -14.00 21.22
C SER A 179 -8.78 -12.53 21.39
N GLY A 180 -8.69 -12.00 22.62
CA GLY A 180 -9.15 -10.64 22.94
C GLY A 180 -10.67 -10.48 23.04
N ILE A 181 -11.45 -11.58 22.91
CA ILE A 181 -12.91 -11.59 23.15
C ILE A 181 -13.16 -12.01 24.60
N ASN A 182 -13.59 -11.06 25.41
CA ASN A 182 -13.81 -11.20 26.85
C ASN A 182 -15.27 -11.08 27.26
N ASN A 183 -16.13 -10.52 26.41
CA ASN A 183 -17.55 -10.30 26.71
C ASN A 183 -18.43 -10.50 25.46
N LEU A 184 -19.74 -10.51 25.69
CA LEU A 184 -20.71 -10.73 24.62
C LEU A 184 -20.71 -9.59 23.58
N ALA A 185 -20.46 -8.35 23.94
CA ALA A 185 -20.40 -7.24 22.99
C ALA A 185 -19.22 -7.39 21.99
N GLU A 186 -18.06 -7.82 22.47
CA GLU A 186 -16.91 -8.15 21.64
C GLU A 186 -17.19 -9.37 20.76
N LEU A 187 -17.82 -10.41 21.32
CA LEU A 187 -18.24 -11.58 20.55
C LEU A 187 -19.25 -11.18 19.46
N ASN A 188 -20.24 -10.36 19.77
CA ASN A 188 -21.22 -9.85 18.82
C ASN A 188 -20.51 -9.13 17.67
N SER A 189 -19.57 -8.23 17.97
CA SER A 189 -18.79 -7.51 16.96
C SER A 189 -18.03 -8.45 16.03
N PHE A 190 -17.45 -9.51 16.58
CA PHE A 190 -16.80 -10.57 15.81
C PHE A 190 -17.81 -11.34 14.93
N ILE A 191 -18.96 -11.72 15.48
CA ILE A 191 -20.02 -12.43 14.74
C ILE A 191 -20.57 -11.59 13.59
N LEU A 192 -20.85 -10.31 13.82
CA LEU A 192 -21.35 -9.40 12.77
C LEU A 192 -20.35 -9.22 11.63
N SER A 193 -19.06 -9.11 11.96
CA SER A 193 -18.00 -9.01 10.95
C SER A 193 -17.91 -10.29 10.12
N ASN A 194 -17.99 -11.46 10.75
CA ASN A 194 -17.98 -12.74 10.05
C ASN A 194 -19.23 -12.97 9.20
N ALA A 195 -20.40 -12.51 9.64
CA ALA A 195 -21.62 -12.57 8.84
C ALA A 195 -21.48 -11.79 7.52
N LEU A 196 -20.97 -10.57 7.58
CA LEU A 196 -20.66 -9.77 6.37
C LEU A 196 -19.62 -10.46 5.49
N ASN A 197 -18.55 -10.99 6.07
CA ASN A 197 -17.52 -11.72 5.31
C ASN A 197 -18.06 -12.97 4.61
N THR A 198 -19.00 -13.68 5.22
CA THR A 198 -19.68 -14.83 4.60
C THR A 198 -20.45 -14.41 3.37
N LEU A 199 -21.20 -13.30 3.44
CA LEU A 199 -21.90 -12.73 2.28
C LEU A 199 -20.94 -12.30 1.17
N ILE A 200 -19.85 -11.61 1.51
CA ILE A 200 -18.84 -11.14 0.54
C ILE A 200 -18.18 -12.32 -0.20
N ARG A 201 -17.98 -13.46 0.47
CA ARG A 201 -17.36 -14.65 -0.13
C ARG A 201 -18.31 -15.45 -1.01
N ASP A 202 -19.61 -15.25 -0.86
CA ASP A 202 -20.60 -15.90 -1.71
C ASP A 202 -20.64 -15.22 -3.09
N LYS A 203 -20.15 -15.92 -4.11
CA LYS A 203 -20.12 -15.43 -5.50
C LYS A 203 -21.50 -15.12 -6.07
N LYS A 204 -22.58 -15.66 -5.48
CA LYS A 204 -23.96 -15.42 -5.91
C LYS A 204 -24.60 -14.26 -5.16
N PHE A 205 -23.98 -13.78 -4.08
CA PHE A 205 -24.53 -12.67 -3.32
C PHE A 205 -24.46 -11.39 -4.14
N SER A 206 -25.61 -10.75 -4.30
CA SER A 206 -25.75 -9.45 -4.94
C SER A 206 -26.82 -8.66 -4.20
N ILE A 207 -26.69 -7.33 -4.24
CA ILE A 207 -27.70 -6.42 -3.71
C ILE A 207 -28.36 -5.78 -4.93
N PRO A 208 -29.60 -6.16 -5.27
CA PRO A 208 -30.25 -5.69 -6.49
C PRO A 208 -30.68 -4.21 -6.41
N ASN A 209 -30.90 -3.70 -5.19
CA ASN A 209 -31.27 -2.33 -4.88
C ASN A 209 -30.22 -1.67 -3.96
N ASP A 210 -30.56 -0.55 -3.32
CA ASP A 210 -29.68 0.11 -2.35
C ASP A 210 -29.42 -0.73 -1.09
N PHE A 211 -30.34 -1.64 -0.74
CA PHE A 211 -30.25 -2.50 0.44
C PHE A 211 -30.93 -3.85 0.21
N ILE A 212 -30.59 -4.85 1.05
CA ILE A 212 -31.23 -6.17 1.05
C ILE A 212 -31.29 -6.73 2.49
N ASP A 213 -32.40 -7.37 2.81
CA ASP A 213 -32.53 -8.20 4.02
C ASP A 213 -31.73 -9.49 3.89
N VAL A 214 -30.89 -9.76 4.87
CA VAL A 214 -30.04 -10.95 4.90
C VAL A 214 -30.25 -11.75 6.16
N ARG A 215 -30.11 -13.06 6.00
CA ARG A 215 -30.16 -14.04 7.07
C ARG A 215 -28.95 -14.94 6.95
N VAL A 216 -27.98 -14.76 7.83
CA VAL A 216 -26.69 -15.46 7.77
C VAL A 216 -26.56 -16.40 8.96
N LYS A 217 -26.49 -17.70 8.70
CA LYS A 217 -26.19 -18.72 9.72
C LYS A 217 -24.68 -18.97 9.76
N LEU A 218 -24.09 -18.84 10.95
CA LEU A 218 -22.68 -19.11 11.21
C LEU A 218 -22.56 -20.32 12.14
N THR A 219 -21.67 -21.25 11.79
CA THR A 219 -21.28 -22.38 12.65
C THR A 219 -19.91 -22.11 13.25
N LEU A 220 -19.80 -22.15 14.58
CA LEU A 220 -18.59 -21.83 15.32
C LEU A 220 -17.82 -23.12 15.63
N LYS A 221 -16.75 -23.38 14.86
CA LYS A 221 -15.95 -24.63 14.99
C LYS A 221 -15.36 -24.83 16.39
N ASN A 222 -14.93 -23.74 17.02
CA ASN A 222 -14.47 -23.71 18.40
C ASN A 222 -15.42 -22.80 19.18
N PRO A 223 -16.53 -23.34 19.71
CA PRO A 223 -17.62 -22.51 20.22
C PRO A 223 -17.18 -21.75 21.48
N PRO A 224 -17.36 -20.41 21.52
CA PRO A 224 -17.26 -19.69 22.77
C PRO A 224 -18.31 -20.19 23.75
N TYR A 225 -18.05 -20.02 25.05
CA TYR A 225 -18.98 -20.42 26.09
C TYR A 225 -19.13 -19.36 27.17
N ILE A 226 -20.28 -19.39 27.85
CA ILE A 226 -20.60 -18.56 29.00
C ILE A 226 -20.70 -19.48 30.21
N LYS A 227 -19.98 -19.12 31.29
CA LYS A 227 -20.12 -19.79 32.59
C LYS A 227 -21.17 -19.06 33.41
N THR A 228 -22.21 -19.76 33.81
CA THR A 228 -23.17 -19.30 34.82
C THR A 228 -22.88 -20.01 36.14
N THR A 229 -23.67 -19.70 37.18
CA THR A 229 -23.60 -20.39 38.48
C THR A 229 -23.94 -21.87 38.37
N ASP A 230 -24.85 -22.22 37.48
CA ASP A 230 -25.50 -23.53 37.44
C ASP A 230 -25.06 -24.38 36.25
N GLU A 231 -24.60 -23.75 35.17
CA GLU A 231 -24.25 -24.45 33.93
C GLU A 231 -23.25 -23.70 33.02
N ILE A 232 -22.70 -24.43 32.05
CA ILE A 232 -21.87 -23.90 30.96
C ILE A 232 -22.70 -23.88 29.68
N LEU A 233 -22.94 -22.69 29.15
CA LEU A 233 -23.64 -22.49 27.89
C LEU A 233 -22.64 -22.37 26.74
N PHE A 234 -22.59 -23.36 25.85
CA PHE A 234 -21.81 -23.30 24.61
C PHE A 234 -22.59 -22.60 23.50
N LEU A 235 -21.96 -21.66 22.82
CA LEU A 235 -22.51 -20.92 21.68
C LEU A 235 -21.99 -21.57 20.39
N ASN A 236 -22.74 -22.53 19.85
CA ASN A 236 -22.31 -23.37 18.73
C ASN A 236 -22.64 -22.76 17.36
N GLU A 237 -23.75 -22.02 17.30
CA GLU A 237 -24.22 -21.38 16.09
C GLU A 237 -24.77 -19.99 16.40
N ALA A 238 -24.68 -19.10 15.42
CA ALA A 238 -25.25 -17.78 15.47
C ALA A 238 -26.03 -17.50 14.18
N LEU A 239 -27.24 -17.01 14.31
CA LEU A 239 -28.06 -16.52 13.22
C LEU A 239 -28.09 -15.00 13.28
N VAL A 240 -27.60 -14.35 12.23
CA VAL A 240 -27.57 -12.91 12.08
C VAL A 240 -28.62 -12.48 11.06
N GLU A 241 -29.55 -11.64 11.48
CA GLU A 241 -30.65 -11.12 10.67
C GLU A 241 -30.59 -9.60 10.64
N GLY A 242 -30.65 -9.00 9.45
CA GLY A 242 -30.69 -7.55 9.32
C GLY A 242 -30.58 -7.08 7.88
N VAL A 243 -30.61 -5.76 7.71
CA VAL A 243 -30.50 -5.12 6.41
C VAL A 243 -29.04 -4.74 6.16
N VAL A 244 -28.52 -5.10 4.99
CA VAL A 244 -27.17 -4.70 4.53
C VAL A 244 -27.24 -3.83 3.30
N ARG A 245 -26.21 -2.99 3.14
CA ARG A 245 -25.98 -2.20 1.92
C ARG A 245 -24.50 -2.09 1.61
N TRP A 246 -24.20 -1.82 0.35
CA TRP A 246 -22.89 -1.34 -0.05
C TRP A 246 -22.77 0.15 0.25
N ASN A 247 -21.80 0.52 1.07
CA ASN A 247 -21.36 1.90 1.18
C ASN A 247 -20.20 2.12 0.24
N GLU A 248 -20.30 3.16 -0.58
CA GLU A 248 -19.23 3.60 -1.46
C GLU A 248 -18.60 4.86 -0.89
N LYS A 249 -17.27 4.85 -0.79
CA LYS A 249 -16.49 6.01 -0.40
C LYS A 249 -15.47 6.30 -1.48
N GLN A 250 -15.59 7.47 -2.08
CA GLN A 250 -14.55 7.99 -2.96
C GLN A 250 -13.28 8.22 -2.14
N LEU A 251 -12.17 7.66 -2.63
CA LEU A 251 -10.86 7.84 -2.04
C LEU A 251 -10.17 9.08 -2.62
N LYS A 252 -9.28 9.67 -1.83
CA LYS A 252 -8.50 10.84 -2.26
C LYS A 252 -7.35 10.39 -3.15
N THR A 253 -7.45 10.72 -4.43
CA THR A 253 -6.39 10.51 -5.42
C THR A 253 -5.38 11.67 -5.39
N GLY A 254 -4.09 11.34 -5.32
CA GLY A 254 -2.99 12.25 -5.60
C GLY A 254 -2.36 11.93 -6.95
N TYR A 255 -1.72 12.92 -7.58
CA TYR A 255 -1.05 12.73 -8.88
C TYR A 255 0.42 13.07 -8.72
N LYS A 256 1.30 12.16 -9.12
CA LYS A 256 2.75 12.30 -9.01
C LYS A 256 3.42 11.99 -10.33
N THR A 257 4.57 12.62 -10.56
CA THR A 257 5.33 12.42 -11.79
C THR A 257 6.82 12.63 -11.55
N ILE A 258 7.64 12.00 -12.39
CA ILE A 258 9.09 12.14 -12.38
C ILE A 258 9.52 12.93 -13.63
N TYR A 259 10.27 14.00 -13.41
CA TYR A 259 10.97 14.75 -14.46
C TYR A 259 12.47 14.59 -14.28
N LYS A 260 13.22 14.65 -15.37
CA LYS A 260 14.63 15.03 -15.28
C LYS A 260 14.74 16.54 -15.16
N TYR A 261 15.66 16.99 -14.31
CA TYR A 261 15.88 18.41 -14.09
C TYR A 261 16.21 19.12 -15.41
N GLY A 262 15.50 20.22 -15.69
CA GLY A 262 15.65 20.99 -16.93
C GLY A 262 14.85 20.46 -18.12
N GLU A 263 14.14 19.34 -17.98
CA GLU A 263 13.25 18.81 -19.01
C GLU A 263 11.79 19.13 -18.68
N ASN A 264 11.00 19.46 -19.71
CA ASN A 264 9.59 19.82 -19.57
C ASN A 264 8.63 18.63 -19.82
N LYS A 265 9.16 17.48 -20.22
CA LYS A 265 8.37 16.25 -20.43
C LYS A 265 8.62 15.29 -19.27
N PRO A 266 7.57 14.75 -18.64
CA PRO A 266 7.77 13.74 -17.60
C PRO A 266 8.19 12.40 -18.20
N TYR A 267 8.84 11.60 -17.40
CA TYR A 267 9.23 10.23 -17.72
C TYR A 267 8.11 9.25 -17.45
N VAL A 268 7.48 9.43 -16.29
CA VAL A 268 6.47 8.54 -15.77
C VAL A 268 5.57 9.31 -14.80
N GLY A 269 4.26 9.11 -14.93
CA GLY A 269 3.22 9.70 -14.11
C GLY A 269 2.46 8.64 -13.33
N CYS A 270 1.75 9.04 -12.28
CA CYS A 270 0.94 8.14 -11.49
C CYS A 270 -0.22 8.85 -10.81
N ALA A 271 -1.41 8.27 -10.90
CA ALA A 271 -2.55 8.56 -10.04
C ALA A 271 -2.55 7.55 -8.90
N ILE A 272 -2.39 8.00 -7.65
CA ILE A 272 -2.21 7.14 -6.47
C ILE A 272 -3.23 7.47 -5.38
N THR A 273 -3.74 6.44 -4.70
CA THR A 273 -4.62 6.57 -3.55
C THR A 273 -4.18 5.67 -2.41
N GLU A 274 -4.56 6.03 -1.19
CA GLU A 274 -4.45 5.17 0.00
C GLU A 274 -5.78 4.46 0.25
N MET A 275 -5.72 3.13 0.29
CA MET A 275 -6.84 2.25 0.58
C MET A 275 -7.14 2.24 2.10
N PRO A 276 -8.35 1.86 2.54
CA PRO A 276 -8.71 1.86 3.96
C PRO A 276 -7.83 0.94 4.84
N ASP A 277 -7.28 -0.12 4.26
CA ASP A 277 -6.34 -1.03 4.92
C ASP A 277 -4.91 -0.48 5.01
N GLY A 278 -4.68 0.73 4.48
CA GLY A 278 -3.38 1.38 4.41
C GLY A 278 -2.51 0.91 3.25
N ASN A 279 -3.02 0.12 2.30
CA ASN A 279 -2.28 -0.15 1.06
C ASN A 279 -2.29 1.11 0.17
N LEU A 280 -1.29 1.27 -0.70
CA LEU A 280 -1.36 2.24 -1.79
C LEU A 280 -1.76 1.53 -3.07
N LEU A 281 -2.68 2.11 -3.81
CA LEU A 281 -3.10 1.68 -5.14
C LEU A 281 -2.77 2.79 -6.13
N GLY A 282 -2.11 2.48 -7.23
CA GLY A 282 -1.74 3.46 -8.23
C GLY A 282 -1.99 2.98 -9.66
N LEU A 283 -2.32 3.93 -10.54
CA LEU A 283 -2.29 3.77 -11.99
C LEU A 283 -1.11 4.58 -12.53
N THR A 284 -0.17 3.91 -13.18
CA THR A 284 1.06 4.54 -13.70
C THR A 284 1.03 4.66 -15.22
N PHE A 285 1.66 5.72 -15.74
CA PHE A 285 1.73 6.05 -17.17
C PHE A 285 3.19 6.29 -17.54
N SER A 286 3.72 5.63 -18.56
CA SER A 286 5.15 5.69 -18.92
C SER A 286 5.34 6.17 -20.35
N GLN A 287 6.20 7.17 -20.57
CA GLN A 287 6.52 7.64 -21.92
C GLN A 287 7.36 6.65 -22.72
N PHE A 288 8.15 5.80 -22.06
CA PHE A 288 9.15 4.96 -22.73
C PHE A 288 8.53 3.77 -23.45
N ASP A 289 7.62 3.07 -22.78
CA ASP A 289 6.97 1.86 -23.29
C ASP A 289 5.49 2.08 -23.61
N ARG A 290 4.97 3.29 -23.38
CA ARG A 290 3.57 3.69 -23.63
C ARG A 290 2.55 2.82 -22.90
N ASN A 291 2.95 2.21 -21.79
CA ASN A 291 2.10 1.31 -21.02
C ASN A 291 1.38 2.03 -19.87
N ILE A 292 0.21 1.48 -19.54
CA ILE A 292 -0.53 1.79 -18.32
C ILE A 292 -0.45 0.57 -17.41
N ASN A 293 -0.02 0.75 -16.17
CA ASN A 293 0.08 -0.34 -15.21
C ASN A 293 -0.68 -0.03 -13.93
N LEU A 294 -1.23 -1.07 -13.31
CA LEU A 294 -1.77 -1.01 -11.95
C LEU A 294 -0.68 -1.42 -10.96
N VAL A 295 -0.41 -0.59 -9.95
CA VAL A 295 0.57 -0.86 -8.91
C VAL A 295 -0.08 -0.92 -7.53
N ILE A 296 0.36 -1.87 -6.70
CA ILE A 296 -0.10 -2.01 -5.32
C ILE A 296 1.11 -2.04 -4.40
N VAL A 297 1.13 -1.16 -3.39
CA VAL A 297 2.14 -1.16 -2.31
C VAL A 297 1.47 -1.58 -1.03
N LYS A 298 1.87 -2.72 -0.46
CA LYS A 298 1.18 -3.25 0.72
C LYS A 298 1.56 -2.46 1.98
N VAL A 299 0.64 -2.30 2.92
CA VAL A 299 0.87 -1.60 4.19
C VAL A 299 1.98 -2.25 5.02
N SER A 300 2.11 -3.58 4.95
CA SER A 300 3.19 -4.35 5.59
C SER A 300 4.58 -3.98 5.05
N GLU A 301 4.63 -3.34 3.89
CA GLU A 301 5.83 -2.88 3.22
C GLU A 301 6.15 -1.44 3.58
N ARG A 302 5.10 -0.62 3.70
CA ARG A 302 5.14 0.79 4.12
C ARG A 302 5.52 0.96 5.58
N LYS A 303 5.05 0.07 6.47
CA LYS A 303 5.29 0.11 7.92
C LYS A 303 6.68 -0.38 8.35
N LYS A 304 7.54 -0.80 7.42
CA LYS A 304 8.91 -1.19 7.77
C LYS A 304 9.73 0.04 8.12
N ASN A 305 10.44 0.01 9.24
CA ASN A 305 11.31 1.13 9.66
C ASN A 305 12.47 1.39 8.69
N LYS A 306 12.83 0.40 7.86
CA LYS A 306 13.88 0.51 6.85
C LYS A 306 13.53 -0.32 5.62
N ILE A 307 13.81 0.25 4.45
CA ILE A 307 13.80 -0.45 3.17
C ILE A 307 15.19 -1.08 3.01
N PHE A 308 15.27 -2.40 2.86
CA PHE A 308 16.54 -3.12 2.78
C PHE A 308 16.45 -4.28 1.77
N LYS A 309 17.32 -4.25 0.76
CA LYS A 309 17.50 -5.28 -0.28
C LYS A 309 16.20 -5.80 -0.88
N ARG A 310 15.31 -4.89 -1.22
CA ARG A 310 13.97 -5.25 -1.67
C ARG A 310 13.88 -5.18 -3.18
N LYS A 311 13.84 -6.35 -3.83
CA LYS A 311 13.52 -6.44 -5.25
C LYS A 311 12.06 -6.07 -5.51
N LEU A 312 11.85 -5.16 -6.44
CA LEU A 312 10.54 -4.86 -6.99
C LEU A 312 10.28 -5.80 -8.18
N GLN A 313 9.02 -6.18 -8.35
CA GLN A 313 8.58 -7.06 -9.43
C GLN A 313 7.34 -6.49 -10.08
N ARG A 314 7.23 -6.69 -11.40
CA ARG A 314 5.99 -6.44 -12.14
C ARG A 314 5.05 -7.61 -11.83
N TYR A 315 3.86 -7.30 -11.33
CA TYR A 315 2.80 -8.29 -11.25
C TYR A 315 2.05 -8.22 -12.58
N CYS A 316 2.28 -9.21 -13.44
CA CYS A 316 1.53 -9.40 -14.68
C CYS A 316 0.15 -10.01 -14.40
#